data_AF-A0A656HN96-F1
#
_entry.id   AF-A0A656HN96-F1
#
_cell.length_a   1.000
_cell.length_b   1.000
_cell.length_c   1.000
_cell.angle_alpha   90.00
_cell.angle_beta   90.00
_cell.angle_gamma   90.00
#
_symmetry.space_group_name_H-M   'P 1'
#
loop_
_entity.id
_entity.type
_entity.pdbx_description
1 polymer ?
#
loop_
_entity_poly.entity_id
_entity_poly.type
_entity_poly.pdbx_seq_one_letter_code
_entity_poly.pdbx_strand_id
1 'polypeptide(L)'
;MALTEFFTSLKRNILARGIQDVSDPNKWASYLDGATIEKEGIHIPYSEIMAYTEQLVYRTTLCRECCEAGVCPHCGCTMPKAAMVASKVCPRERWGAMLTATEWLAYKQENNISFTVTQTGTTPTRQT
;
A
#
# COMPACT_ATOMS: atom_id res chain seq x y z
N MET A 1 6.16 -37.29 -10.07
CA MET A 1 6.95 -36.20 -9.45
C MET A 1 6.35 -35.93 -8.10
N ALA A 2 7.07 -36.26 -7.03
CA ALA A 2 6.58 -36.00 -5.68
C ALA A 2 6.53 -34.48 -5.45
N LEU A 3 5.52 -33.96 -4.74
CA LEU A 3 5.37 -32.52 -4.42
C LEU A 3 6.68 -31.90 -3.89
N THR A 4 7.46 -32.69 -3.16
CA THR A 4 8.79 -32.33 -2.62
C THR A 4 9.83 -32.03 -3.70
N GLU A 5 9.85 -32.74 -4.83
CA GLU A 5 10.79 -32.51 -5.94
C GLU A 5 10.49 -31.20 -6.66
N PHE A 6 9.20 -30.90 -6.86
CA PHE A 6 8.74 -29.66 -7.48
C PHE A 6 9.17 -28.43 -6.67
N PHE A 7 8.94 -28.42 -5.36
CA PHE A 7 9.34 -27.31 -4.49
C PHE A 7 10.85 -27.16 -4.40
N THR A 8 11.61 -28.26 -4.41
CA THR A 8 13.08 -28.22 -4.39
C THR A 8 13.65 -27.60 -5.67
N SER A 9 13.10 -27.97 -6.83
CA SER A 9 13.47 -27.38 -8.12
C SER A 9 13.09 -25.90 -8.22
N LEU A 10 11.89 -25.55 -7.77
CA LEU A 10 11.40 -24.17 -7.76
C LEU A 10 12.27 -23.27 -6.88
N LYS A 11 12.57 -23.70 -5.64
CA LYS A 11 13.43 -22.95 -4.70
C LYS A 11 14.82 -22.70 -5.30
N ARG A 12 15.42 -23.71 -5.95
CA ARG A 12 16.73 -23.59 -6.62
C ARG A 12 16.71 -22.54 -7.72
N ASN A 13 15.68 -22.56 -8.57
CA ASN A 13 15.55 -21.61 -9.69
C ASN A 13 15.29 -20.17 -9.23
N ILE A 14 14.52 -20.00 -8.15
CA ILE A 14 14.24 -18.67 -7.58
C ILE A 14 15.50 -18.07 -6.93
N LEU A 15 16.26 -18.88 -6.19
CA LEU A 15 17.54 -18.46 -5.61
C LEU A 15 18.58 -18.12 -6.68
N ALA A 16 18.66 -18.89 -7.76
CA ALA A 16 19.57 -18.63 -8.88
C ALA A 16 19.27 -17.29 -9.59
N ARG A 17 18.04 -16.77 -9.49
CA ARG A 17 17.63 -15.46 -10.01
C ARG A 17 17.90 -14.30 -9.04
N GLY A 18 18.57 -14.55 -7.93
CA GLY A 18 18.92 -13.54 -6.93
C GLY A 18 17.75 -13.11 -6.04
N ILE A 19 16.61 -13.80 -6.12
CA ILE A 19 15.44 -13.49 -5.29
C ILE A 19 15.60 -14.21 -3.95
N GLN A 20 16.46 -13.65 -3.10
CA GLN A 20 16.74 -14.18 -1.75
C GLN A 20 15.49 -14.17 -0.85
N ASP A 21 14.54 -13.30 -1.19
CA ASP A 21 13.32 -13.03 -0.46
C ASP A 21 12.41 -14.25 -0.23
N VAL A 22 12.37 -15.13 -1.22
CA VAL A 22 11.51 -16.32 -1.22
C VAL A 22 12.11 -17.43 -0.36
N SER A 23 13.30 -17.23 0.21
CA SER A 23 13.92 -18.18 1.14
C SER A 23 13.85 -17.74 2.60
N ASP A 24 13.39 -16.51 2.88
CA ASP A 24 13.29 -15.99 4.25
C ASP A 24 12.07 -16.59 4.97
N PRO A 25 12.27 -17.44 5.99
CA PRO A 25 11.17 -18.05 6.73
C PRO A 25 10.27 -17.03 7.44
N ASN A 26 10.80 -15.85 7.80
CA ASN A 26 9.99 -14.77 8.39
C ASN A 26 9.03 -14.16 7.37
N LYS A 27 9.45 -14.08 6.10
CA LYS A 27 8.56 -13.66 5.01
C LYS A 27 7.49 -14.68 4.72
N TRP A 28 7.83 -15.97 4.74
CA TRP A 28 6.83 -17.04 4.66
C TRP A 28 5.82 -16.97 5.80
N ALA A 29 6.28 -16.78 7.04
CA ALA A 29 5.38 -16.60 8.18
C ALA A 29 4.46 -15.40 7.98
N SER A 30 4.97 -14.30 7.42
CA SER A 30 4.16 -13.12 7.08
C SER A 30 3.13 -13.41 5.99
N TYR A 31 3.50 -14.10 4.91
CA TYR A 31 2.58 -14.50 3.82
C TYR A 31 1.53 -15.52 4.25
N LEU A 32 1.86 -16.36 5.23
CA LEU A 32 0.97 -17.38 5.78
C LEU A 32 0.12 -16.87 6.95
N ASP A 33 0.39 -15.67 7.46
CA ASP A 33 -0.49 -14.95 8.38
C ASP A 33 -1.68 -14.34 7.60
N GLY A 34 -2.49 -15.24 7.04
CA GLY A 34 -3.65 -14.90 6.22
C GLY A 34 -4.63 -13.98 6.94
N ALA A 35 -4.80 -14.14 8.26
CA ALA A 35 -5.68 -13.28 9.05
C ALA A 35 -5.18 -11.83 9.12
N THR A 36 -3.87 -11.61 9.33
CA THR A 36 -3.31 -10.25 9.32
C THR A 36 -3.24 -9.67 7.92
N ILE A 37 -2.97 -10.49 6.89
CA ILE A 37 -2.99 -10.04 5.49
C ILE A 37 -4.41 -9.69 5.03
N GLU A 38 -5.42 -10.47 5.41
CA GLU A 38 -6.82 -10.18 5.09
C GLU A 38 -7.31 -8.94 5.84
N LYS A 39 -6.85 -8.73 7.08
CA LYS A 39 -7.29 -7.61 7.93
C LYS A 39 -6.55 -6.30 7.65
N GLU A 40 -5.23 -6.36 7.49
CA GLU A 40 -4.32 -5.21 7.44
C GLU A 40 -3.42 -5.21 6.18
N GLY A 41 -3.38 -6.31 5.43
CA GLY A 41 -2.68 -6.41 4.17
C GLY A 41 -3.44 -5.67 3.05
N ILE A 42 -2.68 -5.15 2.10
CA ILE A 42 -3.21 -4.33 1.01
C ILE A 42 -3.64 -5.27 -0.13
N HIS A 43 -4.82 -5.87 0.01
CA HIS A 43 -5.52 -6.54 -1.10
C HIS A 43 -6.51 -5.59 -1.74
N ILE A 44 -6.05 -4.82 -2.73
CA ILE A 44 -6.87 -3.83 -3.42
C ILE A 44 -7.28 -4.38 -4.80
N PRO A 45 -8.59 -4.55 -5.09
CA PRO A 45 -9.07 -4.84 -6.43
C PRO A 45 -8.60 -3.77 -7.42
N TYR A 46 -8.34 -4.13 -8.68
CA TYR A 46 -7.84 -3.18 -9.68
C TYR A 46 -8.72 -1.92 -9.81
N SER A 47 -10.05 -2.08 -9.69
CA SER A 47 -11.03 -0.97 -9.70
C SER A 47 -10.88 0.02 -8.53
N GLU A 48 -10.26 -0.40 -7.43
CA GLU A 48 -10.13 0.38 -6.19
C GLU A 48 -8.76 1.09 -6.09
N ILE A 49 -7.78 0.72 -6.93
CA ILE A 49 -6.38 1.21 -6.83
C ILE A 49 -6.30 2.74 -6.90
N MET A 50 -7.05 3.36 -7.81
CA MET A 50 -7.03 4.81 -7.97
C MET A 50 -7.59 5.53 -6.75
N ALA A 51 -8.75 5.07 -6.24
CA ALA A 51 -9.37 5.66 -5.06
C ALA A 51 -8.49 5.50 -3.81
N TYR A 52 -7.87 4.33 -3.64
CA TYR A 52 -6.89 4.10 -2.57
C TYR A 52 -5.71 5.07 -2.65
N THR A 53 -5.14 5.24 -3.85
CA THR A 53 -3.98 6.11 -4.06
C THR A 53 -4.30 7.58 -3.76
N GLU A 54 -5.44 8.06 -4.25
CA GLU A 54 -5.92 9.42 -3.96
C GLU A 54 -6.14 9.64 -2.46
N GLN A 55 -6.77 8.68 -1.76
CA GLN A 55 -6.98 8.75 -0.31
C GLN A 55 -5.66 8.75 0.46
N LEU A 56 -4.67 7.97 0.03
CA LEU A 56 -3.34 7.98 0.64
C LEU A 56 -2.68 9.36 0.51
N VAL A 57 -2.71 9.95 -0.70
CA VAL A 57 -2.19 11.31 -0.94
C VAL A 57 -2.95 12.34 -0.11
N TYR A 58 -4.28 12.25 -0.04
CA TYR A 58 -5.12 13.13 0.78
C TYR A 58 -4.74 13.06 2.26
N ARG A 59 -4.72 11.86 2.84
CA ARG A 59 -4.40 11.63 4.26
C ARG A 59 -3.01 12.12 4.63
N THR A 60 -2.03 11.84 3.79
CA THR A 60 -0.63 12.26 4.00
C THR A 60 -0.45 13.77 3.83
N THR A 61 -1.23 14.39 2.94
CA THR A 61 -1.26 15.86 2.79
C THR A 61 -1.84 16.53 4.04
N LEU A 62 -2.95 16.02 4.59
CA LEU A 62 -3.56 16.56 5.82
C LEU A 62 -2.69 16.39 7.07
N CYS A 63 -1.79 15.40 7.07
CA CYS A 63 -0.87 15.11 8.16
C CYS A 63 0.60 15.33 7.74
N ARG A 64 0.88 16.29 6.86
CA ARG A 64 2.22 16.55 6.31
C ARG A 64 3.31 16.61 7.38
N GLU A 65 3.11 17.43 8.41
CA GLU A 65 4.06 17.58 9.52
C GLU A 65 4.34 16.25 10.25
N CYS A 66 3.30 15.43 10.45
CA CYS A 66 3.43 14.12 11.07
C CYS A 66 4.19 13.14 10.15
N CYS A 67 3.96 13.23 8.84
CA CYS A 67 4.66 12.42 7.84
C CYS A 67 6.14 12.78 7.75
N GLU A 68 6.48 14.07 7.77
CA GLU A 68 7.85 14.57 7.76
C GLU A 68 8.61 14.19 9.05
N ALA A 69 7.93 14.20 10.20
CA ALA A 69 8.51 13.76 11.47
C ALA A 69 8.61 12.22 11.62
N GLY A 70 7.98 11.45 10.72
CA GLY A 70 7.88 9.98 10.82
C GLY A 70 6.94 9.46 11.94
N VAL A 71 6.47 10.35 12.81
CA VAL A 71 5.56 10.07 13.92
C VAL A 71 4.67 11.29 14.16
N CYS A 72 3.40 11.05 14.50
CA CYS A 72 2.52 12.14 14.91
C CYS A 72 2.87 12.60 16.33
N PRO A 73 3.20 13.88 16.56
CA PRO A 73 3.56 14.39 17.89
C PRO A 73 2.39 14.39 18.88
N HIS A 74 1.15 14.28 18.39
CA HIS A 74 -0.05 14.30 19.23
C HIS A 74 -0.53 12.91 19.64
N CYS A 75 -0.52 11.94 18.71
CA CYS A 75 -1.07 10.61 18.96
C CYS A 75 -0.02 9.49 18.94
N GLY A 76 1.25 9.80 18.65
CA GLY A 76 2.35 8.82 18.65
C GLY A 76 2.29 7.78 17.53
N CYS A 77 1.35 7.89 16.58
CA CYS A 77 1.26 6.96 15.46
C CYS A 77 2.44 7.12 14.49
N THR A 78 3.01 6.02 14.03
CA THR A 78 4.03 6.00 12.97
C THR A 78 3.44 6.44 11.64
N MET A 79 4.02 7.46 11.01
CA MET A 79 3.58 8.02 9.74
C MET A 79 4.68 7.88 8.68
N PRO A 80 4.36 7.66 7.40
CA PRO A 80 3.03 7.58 6.80
C PRO A 80 2.33 6.21 7.00
N LYS A 81 2.98 5.25 7.69
CA LYS A 81 2.47 3.87 7.83
C LYS A 81 1.01 3.81 8.32
N ALA A 82 0.65 4.58 9.34
CA ALA A 82 -0.72 4.60 9.85
C ALA A 82 -1.75 5.13 8.83
N ALA A 83 -1.36 6.04 7.93
CA ALA A 83 -2.24 6.56 6.87
C ALA A 83 -2.48 5.53 5.74
N MET A 84 -1.59 4.54 5.57
CA MET A 84 -1.73 3.47 4.58
C MET A 84 -2.67 2.35 5.03
N VAL A 85 -2.94 2.25 6.34
CA VAL A 85 -3.82 1.21 6.88
C VAL A 85 -5.28 1.62 6.64
N ALA A 86 -6.02 0.76 5.94
CA ALA A 86 -7.39 1.04 5.53
C ALA A 86 -8.33 1.28 6.72
N SER A 87 -8.20 0.46 7.77
CA SER A 87 -9.00 0.51 8.99
C SER A 87 -8.64 1.64 9.96
N LYS A 88 -7.47 2.28 9.79
CA LYS A 88 -7.02 3.34 10.69
C LYS A 88 -7.78 4.64 10.43
N VAL A 89 -7.91 5.40 11.50
CA VAL A 89 -8.49 6.74 11.52
C VAL A 89 -7.53 7.69 12.23
N CYS A 90 -7.57 8.98 11.89
CA CYS A 90 -6.85 10.00 12.62
C CYS A 90 -7.55 10.28 13.96
N PRO A 91 -6.90 10.17 15.13
CA PRO A 91 -7.51 10.54 16.41
C PRO A 91 -7.90 12.03 16.52
N ARG A 92 -7.38 12.87 15.61
CA ARG A 92 -7.74 14.29 15.49
C ARG A 92 -8.77 14.54 14.38
N GLU A 93 -9.39 13.47 13.87
CA GLU A 93 -10.47 13.52 12.89
C GLU A 93 -10.11 14.22 11.57
N ARG A 94 -8.81 14.36 11.26
CA ARG A 94 -8.37 14.89 9.96
C ARG A 94 -8.76 13.96 8.81
N TRP A 95 -8.83 12.66 9.07
CA TRP A 95 -9.24 11.65 8.08
C TRP A 95 -9.82 10.41 8.78
N GLY A 96 -10.84 9.81 8.17
CA GLY A 96 -11.50 8.58 8.61
C GLY A 96 -10.92 7.33 7.96
N ALA A 97 -11.60 6.19 8.07
CA ALA A 97 -11.24 4.92 7.43
C ALA A 97 -11.26 5.04 5.90
N MET A 98 -10.60 4.12 5.19
CA MET A 98 -10.55 4.19 3.73
C MET A 98 -11.91 3.82 3.18
N LEU A 99 -12.39 4.65 2.27
CA LEU A 99 -13.65 4.50 1.58
C LEU A 99 -13.45 3.63 0.33
N THR A 100 -14.51 2.94 -0.08
CA THR A 100 -14.58 2.31 -1.41
C THR A 100 -14.52 3.36 -2.51
N ALA A 101 -14.26 2.98 -3.75
CA ALA A 101 -14.18 3.90 -4.88
C ALA A 101 -15.46 4.74 -5.05
N THR A 102 -16.63 4.13 -4.86
CA THR A 102 -17.93 4.82 -4.96
C THR A 102 -18.11 5.84 -3.84
N GLU A 103 -17.83 5.44 -2.60
CA GLU A 103 -17.94 6.32 -1.42
C GLU A 103 -16.92 7.47 -1.50
N TRP A 104 -15.69 7.19 -1.96
CA TRP A 104 -14.66 8.20 -2.15
C TRP A 104 -15.05 9.22 -3.22
N LEU A 105 -15.70 8.79 -4.31
CA LEU A 105 -16.20 9.70 -5.32
C LEU A 105 -17.25 10.67 -4.75
N ALA A 106 -18.20 10.16 -3.97
CA ALA A 106 -19.20 10.99 -3.28
C ALA A 106 -18.53 11.97 -2.30
N TYR A 107 -17.60 11.48 -1.48
CA TYR A 107 -16.86 12.30 -0.53
C TYR A 107 -16.09 13.44 -1.21
N LYS A 108 -15.43 13.17 -2.35
CA LYS A 108 -14.74 14.21 -3.13
C LYS A 108 -15.69 15.30 -3.63
N GLN A 109 -16.89 14.94 -4.07
CA GLN A 109 -17.90 15.89 -4.54
C GLN A 109 -18.41 16.76 -3.39
N GLU A 110 -18.75 16.14 -2.25
CA GLU A 110 -19.23 16.85 -1.06
C GLU A 110 -18.18 17.82 -0.49
N ASN A 111 -16.90 17.46 -0.57
CA ASN A 111 -15.79 18.22 0.03
C ASN A 111 -15.01 19.07 -0.99
N ASN A 112 -15.46 19.14 -2.25
CA ASN A 112 -14.79 19.89 -3.33
C ASN A 112 -13.31 19.52 -3.50
N ILE A 113 -12.99 18.23 -3.45
CA ILE A 113 -11.63 17.70 -3.58
C ILE A 113 -11.36 17.33 -5.05
N SER A 114 -10.28 17.85 -5.62
CA SER A 114 -9.84 17.52 -6.98
C SER A 114 -8.37 17.07 -7.01
N PHE A 115 -8.06 16.07 -7.82
CA PHE A 115 -6.69 15.61 -8.06
C PHE A 115 -6.27 15.90 -9.50
N THR A 116 -5.02 16.30 -9.70
CA THR A 116 -4.42 16.50 -11.03
C THR A 116 -3.19 15.61 -11.15
N VAL A 117 -3.20 14.68 -12.10
CA VAL A 117 -2.06 13.81 -12.38
C VAL A 117 -1.23 14.46 -13.48
N THR A 118 0.04 14.77 -13.17
CA THR A 118 0.99 15.30 -14.14
C THR A 118 2.01 14.23 -14.48
N GLN A 119 2.06 13.79 -15.74
CA GLN A 119 3.09 12.86 -16.21
C GLN A 119 4.28 13.65 -16.74
N THR A 120 5.42 13.59 -16.06
CA THR A 120 6.68 14.14 -16.55
C THR A 120 7.34 13.09 -17.45
N GLY A 121 7.02 13.10 -18.74
CA GLY A 121 7.62 12.17 -19.69
C GLY A 121 9.07 12.54 -20.02
N THR A 122 10.02 11.71 -19.62
CA THR A 122 11.23 11.47 -20.43
C THR A 122 10.91 10.29 -21.34
N THR A 123 10.57 10.56 -22.59
CA THR A 123 10.41 9.53 -23.62
C THR A 123 11.72 8.76 -23.74
N PRO A 124 11.77 7.44 -23.46
CA PRO A 124 12.97 6.67 -23.70
C PRO A 124 13.20 6.62 -25.21
N THR A 125 14.28 7.23 -25.68
CA THR A 125 14.73 7.12 -27.07
C THR A 125 15.04 5.65 -27.34
N ARG A 126 14.16 4.98 -28.09
CA ARG A 126 14.38 3.62 -28.55
C ARG A 126 15.54 3.64 -29.54
N GLN A 127 16.74 3.26 -29.11
CA GLN A 127 17.86 3.01 -30.01
C GLN A 127 17.52 1.75 -30.82
N THR A 128 17.34 1.93 -32.13
CA THR A 128 17.19 0.86 -33.12
C THR A 128 18.53 0.32 -33.55
#